data_AF-A0A158QI21-F1
#
_entry.id   AF-A0A158QI21-F1
#
_cell.length_a   1.000
_cell.length_b   1.000
_cell.length_c   1.000
_cell.angle_alpha   90.00
_cell.angle_beta   90.00
_cell.angle_gamma   90.00
#
_symmetry.space_group_name_H-M   'P 1'
#
loop_
_entity.id
_entity.type
_entity.pdbx_description
1 polymer ?
#
loop_
_entity_poly.entity_id
_entity_poly.type
_entity_poly.pdbx_seq_one_letter_code
_entity_poly.pdbx_strand_id
1 'polypeptide(L)'
;LKRIFNQLLAYSLNRREYCECSGDCALHEKFCEIEDLNELIASRTKDYIKRPTNTFGQFETPSSNVMAEFVRIADDTRTEKLSFLFFDVWKLKQPDLALTLYGSFPPSKSLQKRFLKMVVTVVHKTLSWVITDGIFDSIAEVMSDGMHGYAEAYGLSRLQVIGIAPWRHLTLQSELHSSNYSGCYRVRFPEREKIVTIYPQIAPFHTRYLFVDSGGKNDTTCIQDFRARFETWLANLNIEVESFELSHNVPICGILVAGRPEHALGVYQALRNGIPFVVIALSFALDLQTKEMTPFVKSCLLKDKVHFLRTFADVGFNMHEFATTKAVEELYSVETQRNVMLPEHHGL
;
A
#
# COMPACT_ATOMS: atom_id res chain seq x y z
N LEU A 1 6.91 -20.81 -0.20
CA LEU A 1 7.17 -19.42 0.27
C LEU A 1 8.66 -19.16 0.54
N LYS A 2 9.31 -19.84 1.48
CA LYS A 2 10.75 -19.62 1.79
C LYS A 2 11.73 -19.70 0.62
N ARG A 3 11.52 -20.59 -0.36
CA ARG A 3 12.39 -20.71 -1.55
C ARG A 3 12.09 -19.65 -2.63
N ILE A 4 11.04 -18.86 -2.45
CA ILE A 4 10.42 -18.06 -3.52
C ILE A 4 10.56 -16.59 -3.19
N PHE A 5 10.20 -16.19 -1.98
CA PHE A 5 10.27 -14.80 -1.55
C PHE A 5 11.50 -14.55 -0.70
N ASN A 6 12.03 -13.35 -0.87
CA ASN A 6 13.06 -12.83 -0.02
C ASN A 6 12.46 -11.75 0.89
N GLN A 7 13.06 -11.59 2.07
CA GLN A 7 12.91 -10.43 2.92
C GLN A 7 14.24 -9.69 3.03
N LEU A 8 14.21 -8.45 3.53
CA LEU A 8 15.42 -7.68 3.82
C LEU A 8 15.74 -7.81 5.31
N LEU A 9 16.94 -8.26 5.62
CA LEU A 9 17.43 -8.27 6.99
C LEU A 9 18.35 -7.06 7.20
N ALA A 10 18.00 -6.23 8.18
CA ALA A 10 18.87 -5.20 8.72
C ALA A 10 19.91 -5.83 9.64
N TYR A 11 21.15 -5.37 9.60
CA TYR A 11 22.18 -5.75 10.57
C TYR A 11 22.70 -4.50 11.28
N SER A 12 23.02 -4.60 12.57
CA SER A 12 23.59 -3.49 13.35
C SER A 12 24.99 -3.85 13.82
N LEU A 13 25.95 -2.95 13.58
CA LEU A 13 27.34 -3.07 14.04
C LEU A 13 27.78 -1.91 14.93
N ASN A 14 26.91 -0.93 15.14
CA ASN A 14 27.18 0.17 16.05
C ASN A 14 26.43 -0.07 17.36
N ARG A 15 27.07 0.26 18.50
CA ARG A 15 26.48 0.31 19.86
C ARG A 15 25.41 1.42 20.00
N ARG A 16 24.57 1.62 18.99
CA ARG A 16 23.37 2.46 19.06
C ARG A 16 22.23 1.59 19.58
N GLU A 17 21.34 2.14 20.39
CA GLU A 17 20.13 1.44 20.85
C GLU A 17 19.18 1.13 19.67
N TYR A 18 19.18 1.96 18.62
CA TYR A 18 18.32 1.81 17.44
C TYR A 18 19.13 1.78 16.14
N CYS A 19 18.76 0.92 15.20
CA CYS A 19 19.37 0.84 13.87
C CYS A 19 18.63 1.77 12.90
N GLU A 20 19.25 2.07 11.74
CA GLU A 20 18.61 2.76 10.60
C GLU A 20 17.37 2.02 10.07
N CYS A 21 17.11 0.82 10.58
CA CYS A 21 15.86 0.13 10.39
C CYS A 21 14.68 0.60 11.25
N SER A 22 14.93 1.52 12.19
CA SER A 22 14.02 1.94 13.27
C SER A 22 13.62 0.83 14.25
N GLY A 23 14.29 -0.33 14.19
CA GLY A 23 14.19 -1.42 15.14
C GLY A 23 15.28 -1.35 16.21
N ASP A 24 14.98 -1.95 17.36
CA ASP A 24 15.95 -2.17 18.43
C ASP A 24 17.09 -3.07 17.92
N CYS A 25 18.33 -2.59 18.04
CA CYS A 25 19.52 -3.32 17.63
C CYS A 25 19.66 -4.68 18.34
N ALA A 26 19.13 -4.82 19.57
CA ALA A 26 19.15 -6.07 20.32
C ALA A 26 18.23 -7.14 19.71
N LEU A 27 17.21 -6.74 18.95
CA LEU A 27 16.29 -7.63 18.25
C LEU A 27 16.79 -8.03 16.85
N HIS A 28 17.94 -7.51 16.43
CA HIS A 28 18.53 -7.89 15.15
C HIS A 28 19.07 -9.31 15.20
N GLU A 29 18.65 -10.12 14.23
CA GLU A 29 19.19 -11.46 14.09
C GLU A 29 20.68 -11.40 13.75
N LYS A 30 21.51 -12.15 14.49
CA LYS A 30 22.92 -12.36 14.15
C LYS A 30 23.01 -13.11 12.83
N PHE A 31 23.77 -12.58 11.88
CA PHE A 31 23.87 -13.17 10.54
C PHE A 31 24.57 -14.54 10.57
N CYS A 32 25.66 -14.64 11.32
CA CYS A 32 26.39 -15.88 11.53
C CYS A 32 26.95 -15.93 12.95
N GLU A 33 27.21 -17.14 13.47
CA GLU A 33 27.99 -17.32 14.69
C GLU A 33 29.50 -17.09 14.46
N ILE A 34 29.92 -17.00 13.20
CA ILE A 34 31.31 -16.71 12.80
C ILE A 34 31.53 -15.19 12.76
N GLU A 35 32.43 -14.71 13.61
CA GLU A 35 32.73 -13.30 13.81
C GLU A 35 33.32 -12.64 12.55
N ASP A 36 34.30 -13.29 11.89
CA ASP A 36 34.92 -12.81 10.64
C ASP A 36 33.90 -12.59 9.51
N LEU A 37 32.86 -13.44 9.43
CA LEU A 37 31.82 -13.32 8.41
C LEU A 37 30.89 -12.13 8.72
N ASN A 38 30.64 -11.87 10.00
CA ASN A 38 29.91 -10.68 10.42
C ASN A 38 30.72 -9.40 10.12
N GLU A 39 32.05 -9.41 10.30
CA GLU A 39 32.94 -8.29 9.93
C GLU A 39 33.00 -8.06 8.40
N LEU A 40 33.04 -9.12 7.59
CA LEU A 40 32.99 -8.99 6.13
C LEU A 40 31.65 -8.43 5.64
N ILE A 41 30.57 -8.75 6.33
CA ILE A 41 29.25 -8.20 6.04
C ILE A 41 29.18 -6.73 6.48
N ALA A 42 29.79 -6.41 7.62
CA ALA A 42 29.96 -5.05 8.10
C ALA A 42 30.67 -4.14 7.09
N SER A 43 31.66 -4.66 6.37
CA SER A 43 32.41 -3.89 5.40
C SER A 43 31.63 -3.59 4.11
N ARG A 44 30.40 -4.10 3.96
CA ARG A 44 29.56 -3.82 2.78
C ARG A 44 28.89 -2.45 2.90
N THR A 45 28.74 -1.78 1.76
CA THR A 45 28.12 -0.45 1.65
C THR A 45 26.58 -0.45 1.72
N LYS A 46 25.94 -1.61 1.93
CA LYS A 46 24.49 -1.75 1.98
C LYS A 46 24.07 -2.32 3.32
N ASP A 47 23.28 -1.58 4.09
CA ASP A 47 22.82 -1.97 5.43
C ASP A 47 21.79 -3.13 5.45
N TYR A 48 21.53 -3.74 4.29
CA TYR A 48 20.50 -4.76 4.09
C TYR A 48 20.97 -5.92 3.23
N ILE A 49 20.64 -7.15 3.67
CA ILE A 49 20.86 -8.38 2.92
C ILE A 49 19.53 -9.04 2.59
N LYS A 50 19.38 -9.50 1.35
CA LYS A 50 18.25 -10.35 0.94
C LYS A 50 18.47 -11.79 1.37
N ARG A 51 17.45 -12.36 1.99
CA ARG A 51 17.43 -13.79 2.36
C ARG A 51 16.05 -14.39 2.14
N PRO A 52 15.94 -15.72 2.03
CA PRO A 52 14.67 -16.43 2.12
C PRO A 52 13.76 -15.86 3.21
N THR A 53 12.48 -15.61 2.90
CA THR A 53 11.54 -15.13 3.91
C THR A 53 11.27 -16.21 4.96
N ASN A 54 11.33 -15.83 6.24
CA ASN A 54 10.94 -16.64 7.38
C ASN A 54 9.66 -16.13 8.05
N THR A 55 9.00 -15.15 7.43
CA THR A 55 7.79 -14.50 7.93
C THR A 55 6.66 -14.77 6.95
N PHE A 56 5.92 -15.85 7.20
CA PHE A 56 4.72 -16.22 6.45
C PHE A 56 3.86 -17.16 7.28
N GLY A 57 2.57 -17.23 6.97
CA GLY A 57 1.67 -18.17 7.62
C GLY A 57 0.24 -17.66 7.66
N GLN A 58 -0.43 -17.85 8.79
CA GLN A 58 -1.87 -17.62 8.93
C GLN A 58 -2.24 -16.94 10.25
N PHE A 59 -3.13 -15.94 10.17
CA PHE A 59 -3.80 -15.36 11.30
C PHE A 59 -5.14 -16.05 11.61
N GLU A 60 -5.45 -16.23 12.90
CA GLU A 60 -6.79 -16.54 13.40
C GLU A 60 -7.63 -15.26 13.39
N THR A 61 -8.56 -15.16 12.45
CA THR A 61 -9.44 -13.99 12.37
C THR A 61 -10.38 -13.97 13.59
N PRO A 62 -10.50 -12.85 14.33
CA PRO A 62 -11.30 -12.79 15.54
C PRO A 62 -12.75 -13.16 15.26
N SER A 63 -13.33 -14.05 16.08
CA SER A 63 -14.74 -14.46 15.95
C SER A 63 -15.12 -15.00 14.56
N SER A 64 -14.17 -15.51 13.78
CA SER A 64 -14.42 -16.10 12.47
C SER A 64 -13.65 -17.40 12.29
N ASN A 65 -14.23 -18.35 11.56
CA ASN A 65 -13.54 -19.59 11.17
C ASN A 65 -12.64 -19.40 9.95
N VAL A 66 -12.62 -18.20 9.37
CA VAL A 66 -11.73 -17.84 8.27
C VAL A 66 -10.34 -17.55 8.83
N MET A 67 -9.32 -18.08 8.16
CA MET A 67 -7.94 -17.72 8.44
C MET A 67 -7.44 -16.75 7.36
N ALA A 68 -6.72 -15.71 7.77
CA ALA A 68 -6.07 -14.80 6.84
C ALA A 68 -4.62 -15.26 6.58
N GLU A 69 -4.20 -15.40 5.32
CA GLU A 69 -2.81 -15.76 5.02
C GLU A 69 -1.93 -14.52 4.87
N PHE A 70 -0.68 -14.60 5.34
CA PHE A 70 0.26 -13.50 5.23
C PHE A 70 1.64 -13.94 4.76
N VAL A 71 2.37 -13.01 4.15
CA VAL A 71 3.78 -13.19 3.80
C VAL A 71 4.52 -11.85 3.80
N ARG A 72 5.74 -11.84 4.33
CA ARG A 72 6.69 -10.74 4.17
C ARG A 72 7.47 -10.89 2.88
N ILE A 73 7.50 -9.82 2.09
CA ILE A 73 8.15 -9.77 0.78
C ILE A 73 9.01 -8.52 0.65
N ALA A 74 10.16 -8.63 -0.02
CA ALA A 74 10.96 -7.47 -0.39
C ALA A 74 10.21 -6.59 -1.41
N ASP A 75 10.37 -5.28 -1.30
CA ASP A 75 9.74 -4.32 -2.20
C ASP A 75 10.10 -4.58 -3.67
N ASP A 76 11.30 -5.02 -4.01
CA ASP A 76 11.68 -5.30 -5.40
C ASP A 76 11.35 -6.72 -5.91
N THR A 77 10.45 -7.42 -5.21
CA THR A 77 9.94 -8.72 -5.65
C THR A 77 9.35 -8.63 -7.06
N ARG A 78 9.79 -9.54 -7.94
CA ARG A 78 9.30 -9.64 -9.31
C ARG A 78 7.87 -10.15 -9.38
N THR A 79 7.13 -9.70 -10.39
CA THR A 79 5.70 -9.97 -10.58
C THR A 79 5.39 -11.44 -10.87
N GLU A 80 6.29 -12.21 -11.48
CA GLU A 80 6.05 -13.65 -11.73
C GLU A 80 5.95 -14.43 -10.42
N LYS A 81 6.67 -13.99 -9.39
CA LYS A 81 6.56 -14.57 -8.04
C LYS A 81 5.21 -14.23 -7.40
N LEU A 82 4.64 -13.07 -7.70
CA LEU A 82 3.29 -12.71 -7.25
C LEU A 82 2.26 -13.63 -7.90
N SER A 83 2.33 -13.87 -9.21
CA SER A 83 1.47 -14.85 -9.88
C SER A 83 1.54 -16.22 -9.20
N PHE A 84 2.75 -16.73 -8.96
CA PHE A 84 2.92 -17.99 -8.27
C PHE A 84 2.33 -17.99 -6.85
N LEU A 85 2.50 -16.91 -6.09
CA LEU A 85 1.92 -16.80 -4.75
C LEU A 85 0.39 -16.86 -4.79
N PHE A 86 -0.23 -16.00 -5.60
CA PHE A 86 -1.68 -15.83 -5.59
C PHE A 86 -2.41 -17.04 -6.18
N PHE A 87 -1.89 -17.64 -7.25
CA PHE A 87 -2.58 -18.68 -8.01
C PHE A 87 -2.07 -20.09 -7.70
N ASP A 88 -0.77 -20.27 -7.44
CA ASP A 88 -0.20 -21.60 -7.16
C ASP A 88 -0.12 -21.94 -5.68
N VAL A 89 0.24 -20.99 -4.82
CA VAL A 89 0.32 -21.24 -3.36
C VAL A 89 -1.03 -21.04 -2.71
N TRP A 90 -1.61 -19.87 -2.91
CA TRP A 90 -2.84 -19.44 -2.28
C TRP A 90 -4.12 -19.88 -3.01
N LYS A 91 -3.96 -20.48 -4.20
CA LYS A 91 -5.05 -21.08 -4.99
C LYS A 91 -6.24 -20.14 -5.19
N LEU A 92 -5.99 -18.84 -5.35
CA LEU A 92 -7.05 -17.89 -5.65
C LEU A 92 -7.52 -18.03 -7.09
N LYS A 93 -8.75 -17.62 -7.33
CA LYS A 93 -9.27 -17.42 -8.68
C LYS A 93 -8.87 -16.03 -9.17
N GLN A 94 -8.60 -15.90 -10.47
CA GLN A 94 -8.45 -14.60 -11.11
C GLN A 94 -9.73 -13.77 -10.87
N PRO A 95 -9.62 -12.51 -10.42
CA PRO A 95 -10.78 -11.64 -10.27
C PRO A 95 -11.33 -11.18 -11.63
N ASP A 96 -12.64 -11.04 -11.70
CA ASP A 96 -13.33 -10.36 -12.80
C ASP A 96 -13.22 -8.83 -12.66
N LEU A 97 -12.91 -8.34 -11.45
CA LEU A 97 -12.76 -6.92 -11.12
C LEU A 97 -11.83 -6.73 -9.92
N ALA A 98 -10.94 -5.74 -9.98
CA ALA A 98 -10.15 -5.31 -8.85
C ALA A 98 -10.52 -3.88 -8.41
N LEU A 99 -10.71 -3.67 -7.11
CA LEU A 99 -10.88 -2.35 -6.51
C LEU A 99 -9.67 -2.04 -5.64
N THR A 100 -8.93 -0.97 -5.93
CA THR A 100 -7.83 -0.52 -5.08
C THR A 100 -8.24 0.69 -4.25
N LEU A 101 -8.28 0.53 -2.93
CA LEU A 101 -8.79 1.53 -2.00
C LEU A 101 -7.65 2.30 -1.35
N TYR A 102 -7.69 3.61 -1.53
CA TYR A 102 -6.81 4.57 -0.86
C TYR A 102 -7.67 5.45 0.04
N GLY A 103 -7.14 5.86 1.19
CA GLY A 103 -7.85 6.86 1.99
C GLY A 103 -7.76 6.69 3.49
N SER A 104 -8.12 7.78 4.16
CA SER A 104 -8.26 7.81 5.62
C SER A 104 -9.59 7.22 6.07
N PHE A 105 -9.68 6.89 7.36
CA PHE A 105 -10.93 6.46 7.97
C PHE A 105 -11.97 7.60 7.94
N PRO A 106 -13.14 7.42 7.29
CA PRO A 106 -14.14 8.48 7.23
C PRO A 106 -14.69 8.80 8.62
N PRO A 107 -14.82 10.07 9.02
CA PRO A 107 -15.25 10.43 10.39
C PRO A 107 -16.73 10.10 10.67
N SER A 108 -17.55 10.04 9.62
CA SER A 108 -18.98 9.76 9.75
C SER A 108 -19.30 8.28 9.57
N LYS A 109 -19.95 7.67 10.56
CA LYS A 109 -20.50 6.30 10.48
C LYS A 109 -21.49 6.14 9.33
N SER A 110 -22.25 7.17 8.97
CA SER A 110 -23.18 7.10 7.83
C SER A 110 -22.44 6.99 6.50
N LEU A 111 -21.30 7.67 6.37
CA LEU A 111 -20.45 7.58 5.19
C LEU A 111 -19.73 6.23 5.12
N GLN A 112 -19.19 5.73 6.24
CA GLN A 112 -18.60 4.39 6.32
C GLN A 112 -19.60 3.33 5.82
N LYS A 113 -20.85 3.38 6.31
CA LYS A 113 -21.92 2.45 5.88
C LYS A 113 -22.25 2.58 4.39
N ARG A 114 -22.34 3.80 3.86
CA ARG A 114 -22.62 4.04 2.42
C ARG A 114 -21.48 3.51 1.55
N PHE A 115 -20.24 3.78 1.93
CA PHE A 115 -19.04 3.28 1.24
C PHE A 115 -19.04 1.75 1.22
N LEU A 116 -19.20 1.12 2.39
CA LEU A 116 -19.23 -0.33 2.49
C LEU A 116 -20.36 -0.93 1.64
N LYS A 117 -21.58 -0.35 1.70
CA LYS A 117 -22.71 -0.78 0.88
C LYS A 117 -22.40 -0.70 -0.62
N MET A 118 -21.74 0.37 -1.06
CA MET A 118 -21.31 0.54 -2.45
C MET A 118 -20.36 -0.58 -2.87
N VAL A 119 -19.30 -0.83 -2.09
CA VAL A 119 -18.35 -1.92 -2.35
C VAL A 119 -19.05 -3.28 -2.36
N VAL A 120 -19.84 -3.58 -1.33
CA VAL A 120 -20.59 -4.85 -1.21
C VAL A 120 -21.53 -5.06 -2.42
N THR A 121 -22.16 -4.01 -2.94
CA THR A 121 -23.03 -4.11 -4.11
C THR A 121 -22.26 -4.52 -5.38
N VAL A 122 -21.00 -4.08 -5.52
CA VAL A 122 -20.13 -4.43 -6.65
C VAL A 122 -19.64 -5.87 -6.55
N VAL A 123 -19.14 -6.27 -5.38
CA VAL A 123 -18.58 -7.62 -5.15
C VAL A 123 -19.65 -8.72 -5.18
N HIS A 124 -20.94 -8.38 -4.99
CA HIS A 124 -22.03 -9.35 -5.21
C HIS A 124 -22.20 -9.75 -6.68
N LYS A 125 -21.80 -8.89 -7.61
CA LYS A 125 -22.02 -9.08 -9.05
C LYS A 125 -20.83 -9.70 -9.77
N THR A 126 -19.63 -9.63 -9.19
CA THR A 126 -18.37 -10.03 -9.81
C THR A 126 -17.54 -10.90 -8.86
N LEU A 127 -16.56 -11.66 -9.35
CA LEU A 127 -15.48 -12.16 -8.49
C LEU A 127 -14.48 -11.02 -8.29
N SER A 128 -14.43 -10.46 -7.08
CA SER A 128 -13.71 -9.22 -6.80
C SER A 128 -12.50 -9.43 -5.90
N TRP A 129 -11.41 -8.73 -6.22
CA TRP A 129 -10.33 -8.47 -5.27
C TRP A 129 -10.40 -7.01 -4.81
N VAL A 130 -10.31 -6.78 -3.50
CA VAL A 130 -10.25 -5.45 -2.89
C VAL A 130 -8.89 -5.27 -2.25
N ILE A 131 -8.13 -4.28 -2.71
CA ILE A 131 -6.77 -3.98 -2.25
C ILE A 131 -6.84 -2.78 -1.30
N THR A 132 -6.23 -2.85 -0.13
CA THR A 132 -6.17 -1.74 0.85
C THR A 132 -4.81 -1.68 1.53
N ASP A 133 -4.58 -0.69 2.39
CA ASP A 133 -3.35 -0.60 3.19
C ASP A 133 -3.29 -1.60 4.38
N GLY A 134 -4.36 -2.37 4.63
CA GLY A 134 -4.40 -3.43 5.65
C GLY A 134 -4.29 -2.97 7.12
N ILE A 135 -4.36 -1.66 7.39
CA ILE A 135 -4.11 -1.07 8.71
C ILE A 135 -5.33 -0.32 9.26
N PHE A 136 -5.41 -0.18 10.58
CA PHE A 136 -6.37 0.70 11.25
C PHE A 136 -6.20 2.16 10.86
N ASP A 137 -7.21 2.98 11.18
CA ASP A 137 -7.25 4.43 10.91
C ASP A 137 -7.13 4.81 9.41
N SER A 138 -7.38 3.83 8.54
CA SER A 138 -7.47 3.97 7.09
C SER A 138 -8.82 3.45 6.58
N ILE A 139 -9.07 3.59 5.29
CA ILE A 139 -10.25 2.97 4.65
C ILE A 139 -10.28 1.44 4.80
N ALA A 140 -9.13 0.82 5.07
CA ALA A 140 -9.05 -0.61 5.36
C ALA A 140 -9.84 -1.00 6.63
N GLU A 141 -9.95 -0.12 7.62
CA GLU A 141 -10.75 -0.36 8.83
C GLU A 141 -12.24 -0.45 8.51
N VAL A 142 -12.75 0.39 7.61
CA VAL A 142 -14.16 0.29 7.16
C VAL A 142 -14.42 -1.04 6.45
N MET A 143 -13.46 -1.52 5.68
CA MET A 143 -13.53 -2.85 5.07
C MET A 143 -13.49 -3.95 6.13
N SER A 144 -12.55 -3.89 7.09
CA SER A 144 -12.44 -4.83 8.21
C SER A 144 -13.77 -4.96 8.97
N ASP A 145 -14.36 -3.84 9.39
CA ASP A 145 -15.64 -3.80 10.12
C ASP A 145 -16.79 -4.45 9.32
N GLY A 146 -16.80 -4.25 8.01
CA GLY A 146 -17.82 -4.80 7.13
C GLY A 146 -17.62 -6.27 6.77
N MET A 147 -16.37 -6.71 6.69
CA MET A 147 -16.00 -8.05 6.23
C MET A 147 -16.41 -9.14 7.20
N HIS A 148 -16.45 -8.87 8.49
CA HIS A 148 -16.91 -9.84 9.49
C HIS A 148 -18.32 -10.36 9.15
N GLY A 149 -19.29 -9.45 8.99
CA GLY A 149 -20.66 -9.82 8.62
C GLY A 149 -20.80 -10.32 7.19
N TYR A 150 -19.99 -9.82 6.24
CA TYR A 150 -20.01 -10.32 4.87
C TYR A 150 -19.57 -11.79 4.80
N ALA A 151 -18.46 -12.13 5.45
CA ALA A 151 -17.91 -13.49 5.43
C ALA A 151 -18.88 -14.49 6.07
N GLU A 152 -19.56 -14.11 7.16
CA GLU A 152 -20.58 -14.94 7.81
C GLU A 152 -21.81 -15.15 6.90
N ALA A 153 -22.29 -14.09 6.25
CA ALA A 153 -23.52 -14.16 5.45
C ALA A 153 -23.32 -14.80 4.06
N TYR A 154 -22.17 -14.59 3.42
CA TYR A 154 -21.96 -14.91 2.00
C TYR A 154 -20.73 -15.80 1.75
N GLY A 155 -19.90 -16.04 2.76
CA GLY A 155 -18.59 -16.66 2.59
C GLY A 155 -17.61 -15.77 1.83
N LEU A 156 -16.49 -16.36 1.39
CA LEU A 156 -15.38 -15.65 0.73
C LEU A 156 -15.08 -16.17 -0.67
N SER A 157 -16.01 -16.91 -1.27
CA SER A 157 -15.82 -17.53 -2.60
C SER A 157 -15.74 -16.49 -3.73
N ARG A 158 -16.33 -15.30 -3.53
CA ARG A 158 -16.40 -14.21 -4.52
C ARG A 158 -15.57 -12.99 -4.17
N LEU A 159 -15.06 -12.89 -2.94
CA LEU A 159 -14.39 -11.70 -2.44
C LEU A 159 -13.08 -12.07 -1.76
N GLN A 160 -11.99 -11.47 -2.23
CA GLN A 160 -10.71 -11.45 -1.54
C GLN A 160 -10.39 -10.02 -1.14
N VAL A 161 -9.96 -9.82 0.12
CA VAL A 161 -9.54 -8.51 0.61
C VAL A 161 -8.07 -8.61 1.00
N ILE A 162 -7.24 -7.84 0.32
CA ILE A 162 -5.77 -7.93 0.38
C ILE A 162 -5.25 -6.65 1.02
N GLY A 163 -4.65 -6.76 2.20
CA GLY A 163 -3.94 -5.67 2.86
C GLY A 163 -2.48 -5.63 2.42
N ILE A 164 -2.01 -4.49 1.92
CA ILE A 164 -0.59 -4.26 1.60
C ILE A 164 -0.05 -3.24 2.59
N ALA A 165 0.73 -3.71 3.56
CA ALA A 165 1.21 -2.88 4.65
C ALA A 165 2.75 -2.81 4.70
N PRO A 166 3.34 -1.67 5.09
CA PRO A 166 4.79 -1.55 5.26
C PRO A 166 5.23 -2.35 6.47
N TRP A 167 6.02 -3.42 6.24
CA TRP A 167 6.49 -4.33 7.28
C TRP A 167 7.09 -3.60 8.47
N ARG A 168 7.92 -2.59 8.19
CA ARG A 168 8.74 -1.86 9.17
C ARG A 168 7.94 -1.00 10.13
N HIS A 169 6.71 -0.67 9.76
CA HIS A 169 5.81 0.12 10.60
C HIS A 169 4.82 -0.73 11.37
N LEU A 170 4.92 -2.07 11.30
CA LEU A 170 4.05 -2.96 12.07
C LEU A 170 4.61 -3.17 13.47
N THR A 171 3.73 -3.17 14.46
CA THR A 171 4.10 -3.46 15.86
C THR A 171 4.30 -4.95 16.13
N LEU A 172 3.63 -5.82 15.36
CA LEU A 172 3.58 -7.28 15.58
C LEU A 172 4.74 -8.07 14.93
N GLN A 173 5.83 -7.40 14.55
CA GLN A 173 6.89 -8.02 13.73
C GLN A 173 7.50 -9.27 14.38
N SER A 174 7.81 -9.19 15.67
CA SER A 174 8.48 -10.24 16.44
C SER A 174 7.66 -11.53 16.51
N GLU A 175 6.33 -11.44 16.54
CA GLU A 175 5.44 -12.60 16.64
C GLU A 175 5.24 -13.33 15.31
N LEU A 176 5.53 -12.65 14.19
CA LEU A 176 5.35 -13.20 12.83
C LEU A 176 6.59 -13.91 12.30
N HIS A 177 7.68 -13.92 13.07
CA HIS A 177 8.93 -14.56 12.70
C HIS A 177 8.97 -16.05 13.07
N SER A 178 9.38 -16.90 12.11
CA SER A 178 9.63 -18.32 12.32
C SER A 178 11.14 -18.60 12.26
N SER A 179 11.73 -19.08 13.36
CA SER A 179 13.18 -19.35 13.44
C SER A 179 13.64 -20.52 12.56
N ASN A 180 12.77 -21.51 12.35
CA ASN A 180 13.05 -22.73 11.59
C ASN A 180 12.54 -22.69 10.13
N TYR A 181 12.05 -21.53 9.65
CA TYR A 181 11.45 -21.37 8.32
C TYR A 181 10.30 -22.36 8.04
N SER A 182 9.53 -22.74 9.06
CA SER A 182 8.28 -23.49 8.87
C SER A 182 7.09 -22.57 8.57
N GLY A 183 7.21 -21.28 8.94
CA GLY A 183 6.10 -20.33 8.98
C GLY A 183 5.38 -20.35 10.32
N CYS A 184 4.57 -19.33 10.57
CA CYS A 184 3.77 -19.13 11.80
C CYS A 184 2.28 -19.32 11.49
N TYR A 185 1.70 -20.42 11.91
CA TYR A 185 0.28 -20.71 11.72
C TYR A 185 -0.45 -20.49 13.05
N ARG A 186 -1.69 -19.99 12.98
CA ARG A 186 -2.53 -19.66 14.14
C ARG A 186 -2.02 -18.47 14.96
N VAL A 187 -1.52 -17.44 14.28
CA VAL A 187 -1.17 -16.18 14.93
C VAL A 187 -2.45 -15.42 15.27
N ARG A 188 -2.62 -14.94 16.50
CA ARG A 188 -3.80 -14.12 16.83
C ARG A 188 -3.57 -12.68 16.39
N PHE A 189 -4.63 -12.00 15.98
CA PHE A 189 -4.55 -10.56 15.79
C PHE A 189 -4.32 -9.87 17.16
N PRO A 190 -3.45 -8.85 17.22
CA PRO A 190 -3.32 -8.03 18.41
C PRO A 190 -4.64 -7.32 18.71
N GLU A 191 -4.91 -7.09 19.99
CA GLU A 191 -6.02 -6.20 20.36
C GLU A 191 -5.73 -4.79 19.86
N ARG A 192 -6.77 -4.12 19.34
CA ARG A 192 -6.63 -2.73 18.91
C ARG A 192 -6.26 -1.87 20.12
N GLU A 193 -5.10 -1.25 20.05
CA GLU A 193 -4.66 -0.30 21.08
C GLU A 193 -5.53 0.96 20.99
N LYS A 194 -5.94 1.49 22.16
CA LYS A 194 -6.77 2.69 22.26
C LYS A 194 -5.96 3.98 22.28
N ILE A 195 -4.63 3.86 22.34
CA ILE A 195 -3.70 4.99 22.38
C ILE A 195 -3.19 5.22 20.96
N VAL A 196 -3.01 6.48 20.57
CA VAL A 196 -2.39 6.83 19.29
C VAL A 196 -0.95 6.33 19.29
N THR A 197 -0.70 5.26 18.56
CA THR A 197 0.64 4.70 18.36
C THR A 197 1.34 5.41 17.22
N ILE A 198 2.67 5.54 17.31
CA ILE A 198 3.51 6.07 16.21
C ILE A 198 3.44 5.14 14.99
N TYR A 199 3.17 3.86 15.23
CA TYR A 199 3.16 2.79 14.24
C TYR A 199 1.73 2.25 14.02
N PRO A 200 1.27 2.15 12.76
CA PRO A 200 -0.05 1.62 12.43
C PRO A 200 -0.18 0.14 12.82
N GLN A 201 -1.33 -0.19 13.40
CA GLN A 201 -1.70 -1.56 13.69
C GLN A 201 -2.47 -2.19 12.51
N ILE A 202 -2.32 -3.50 12.31
CA ILE A 202 -3.05 -4.22 11.26
C ILE A 202 -4.54 -4.32 11.60
N ALA A 203 -5.41 -4.02 10.63
CA ALA A 203 -6.86 -4.21 10.79
C ALA A 203 -7.21 -5.67 10.47
N PRO A 204 -8.06 -6.36 11.26
CA PRO A 204 -8.44 -7.76 11.03
C PRO A 204 -9.40 -7.95 9.83
N PHE A 205 -9.86 -9.19 9.61
CA PHE A 205 -10.87 -9.57 8.59
C PHE A 205 -10.50 -9.39 7.11
N HIS A 206 -9.29 -8.95 6.77
CA HIS A 206 -8.77 -9.17 5.42
C HIS A 206 -8.49 -10.65 5.20
N THR A 207 -8.60 -11.11 3.96
CA THR A 207 -8.31 -12.51 3.62
C THR A 207 -6.82 -12.75 3.44
N ARG A 208 -6.06 -11.71 3.07
CA ARG A 208 -4.63 -11.77 2.83
C ARG A 208 -3.88 -10.52 3.28
N TYR A 209 -2.63 -10.71 3.70
CA TYR A 209 -1.70 -9.61 3.95
C TYR A 209 -0.37 -9.81 3.22
N LEU A 210 0.05 -8.77 2.50
CA LEU A 210 1.41 -8.62 1.99
C LEU A 210 2.13 -7.60 2.86
N PHE A 211 3.13 -8.07 3.60
CA PHE A 211 3.99 -7.18 4.37
C PHE A 211 5.22 -6.82 3.56
N VAL A 212 5.22 -5.59 3.04
CA VAL A 212 6.25 -5.14 2.10
C VAL A 212 7.41 -4.53 2.86
N ASP A 213 8.60 -5.03 2.58
CA ASP A 213 9.84 -4.62 3.22
C ASP A 213 10.68 -3.80 2.24
N SER A 214 10.71 -2.48 2.43
CA SER A 214 11.40 -1.52 1.58
C SER A 214 12.83 -1.18 2.06
N GLY A 215 13.39 -2.00 2.96
CA GLY A 215 14.75 -1.81 3.46
C GLY A 215 14.90 -0.45 4.14
N GLY A 216 15.88 0.36 3.72
CA GLY A 216 16.14 1.66 4.32
C GLY A 216 15.06 2.73 4.10
N LYS A 217 14.10 2.52 3.17
CA LYS A 217 12.98 3.46 2.99
C LYS A 217 11.98 3.29 4.13
N ASN A 218 11.86 4.31 4.98
CA ASN A 218 10.98 4.27 6.15
C ASN A 218 9.97 5.43 6.22
N ASP A 219 9.83 6.23 5.17
CA ASP A 219 8.78 7.25 5.09
C ASP A 219 7.39 6.64 4.88
N THR A 220 6.35 7.45 5.03
CA THR A 220 4.93 7.03 4.88
C THR A 220 4.57 6.57 3.46
N THR A 221 5.44 6.83 2.48
CA THR A 221 5.26 6.48 1.08
C THR A 221 6.14 5.30 0.63
N CYS A 222 6.87 4.67 1.56
CA CYS A 222 7.95 3.72 1.28
C CYS A 222 7.53 2.48 0.46
N ILE A 223 6.24 2.14 0.41
CA ILE A 223 5.70 1.00 -0.33
C ILE A 223 4.87 1.39 -1.56
N GLN A 224 4.72 2.68 -1.87
CA GLN A 224 3.84 3.13 -2.96
C GLN A 224 4.33 2.62 -4.32
N ASP A 225 5.65 2.61 -4.56
CA ASP A 225 6.26 2.03 -5.76
C ASP A 225 5.92 0.53 -5.92
N PHE A 226 5.88 -0.22 -4.81
CA PHE A 226 5.45 -1.62 -4.83
C PHE A 226 3.96 -1.72 -5.13
N ARG A 227 3.13 -0.93 -4.46
CA ARG A 227 1.68 -0.96 -4.62
C ARG A 227 1.27 -0.64 -6.06
N ALA A 228 1.85 0.40 -6.68
CA ALA A 228 1.58 0.74 -8.07
C ALA A 228 2.00 -0.36 -9.06
N ARG A 229 3.14 -1.04 -8.82
CA ARG A 229 3.55 -2.20 -9.64
C ARG A 229 2.64 -3.40 -9.42
N PHE A 230 2.19 -3.65 -8.19
CA PHE A 230 1.21 -4.69 -7.89
C PHE A 230 -0.11 -4.45 -8.65
N GLU A 231 -0.62 -3.22 -8.61
CA GLU A 231 -1.84 -2.84 -9.31
C GLU A 231 -1.70 -2.94 -10.83
N THR A 232 -0.55 -2.52 -11.36
CA THR A 232 -0.24 -2.64 -12.79
C THR A 232 -0.10 -4.10 -13.23
N TRP A 233 0.51 -4.94 -12.39
CA TRP A 233 0.57 -6.37 -12.62
C TRP A 233 -0.83 -6.98 -12.64
N LEU A 234 -1.68 -6.63 -11.68
CA LEU A 234 -3.05 -7.12 -11.61
C LEU A 234 -3.86 -6.67 -12.83
N ALA A 235 -3.71 -5.43 -13.28
CA ALA A 235 -4.37 -4.89 -14.47
C ALA A 235 -3.95 -5.61 -15.77
N ASN A 236 -2.74 -6.14 -15.83
CA ASN A 236 -2.20 -6.88 -16.98
C ASN A 236 -2.27 -8.40 -16.77
N LEU A 237 -2.95 -8.85 -15.72
CA LEU A 237 -3.06 -10.25 -15.41
C LEU A 237 -3.92 -10.93 -16.47
N ASN A 238 -3.29 -11.83 -17.21
CA ASN A 238 -3.93 -12.71 -18.16
C ASN A 238 -3.44 -14.13 -17.88
N ILE A 239 -4.25 -14.91 -17.17
CA ILE A 239 -3.98 -16.33 -16.96
C ILE A 239 -4.68 -17.06 -18.11
N GLU A 240 -3.89 -17.71 -18.97
CA GLU A 240 -4.43 -18.60 -19.99
C GLU A 240 -5.28 -19.68 -19.31
N VAL A 241 -6.59 -19.58 -19.50
CA VAL A 241 -7.51 -20.66 -19.13
C VAL A 241 -7.53 -21.60 -20.34
N GLU A 242 -7.38 -22.90 -20.12
CA GLU A 242 -7.47 -23.93 -21.18
C GLU A 242 -8.85 -23.96 -21.92
N SER A 243 -9.79 -23.09 -21.55
CA SER A 243 -11.06 -22.89 -22.23
C SER A 243 -10.92 -21.93 -23.42
N PHE A 244 -11.70 -22.16 -24.47
CA PHE A 244 -11.83 -21.30 -25.66
C PHE A 244 -12.43 -19.90 -25.36
N GLU A 245 -12.44 -19.45 -24.12
CA GLU A 245 -12.94 -18.13 -23.74
C GLU A 245 -11.87 -17.06 -24.04
N LEU A 246 -12.31 -15.96 -24.65
CA LEU A 246 -11.47 -14.79 -24.86
C LEU A 246 -10.87 -14.36 -23.51
N SER A 247 -9.55 -14.46 -23.38
CA SER A 247 -8.85 -14.01 -22.19
C SER A 247 -8.90 -12.47 -22.13
N HIS A 248 -9.47 -11.92 -21.08
CA HIS A 248 -9.51 -10.47 -20.86
C HIS A 248 -8.64 -10.10 -19.66
N ASN A 249 -7.97 -8.96 -19.77
CA ASN A 249 -7.27 -8.35 -18.65
C ASN A 249 -8.25 -8.03 -17.52
N VAL A 250 -7.79 -8.13 -16.27
CA VAL A 250 -8.59 -7.75 -15.10
C VAL A 250 -8.84 -6.24 -15.11
N PRO A 251 -10.09 -5.75 -15.19
CA PRO A 251 -10.37 -4.34 -15.00
C PRO A 251 -10.06 -3.95 -13.56
N ILE A 252 -9.35 -2.84 -13.39
CA ILE A 252 -9.03 -2.29 -12.07
C ILE A 252 -9.55 -0.85 -11.95
N CYS A 253 -10.09 -0.50 -10.78
CA CYS A 253 -10.52 0.86 -10.47
C CYS A 253 -10.02 1.26 -9.08
N GLY A 254 -9.40 2.43 -9.01
CA GLY A 254 -9.01 3.07 -7.77
C GLY A 254 -10.17 3.81 -7.12
N ILE A 255 -10.26 3.77 -5.80
CA ILE A 255 -11.20 4.59 -5.03
C ILE A 255 -10.41 5.34 -3.96
N LEU A 256 -10.44 6.67 -4.01
CA LEU A 256 -9.82 7.54 -3.01
C LEU A 256 -10.90 8.09 -2.09
N VAL A 257 -10.84 7.76 -0.80
CA VAL A 257 -11.78 8.25 0.21
C VAL A 257 -11.06 9.16 1.19
N ALA A 258 -11.48 10.43 1.30
CA ALA A 258 -10.88 11.35 2.28
C ALA A 258 -9.33 11.35 2.25
N GLY A 259 -8.76 11.52 1.05
CA GLY A 259 -7.32 11.40 0.83
C GLY A 259 -6.49 12.38 1.67
N ARG A 260 -5.40 11.86 2.24
CA ARG A 260 -4.29 12.62 2.86
C ARG A 260 -3.05 12.66 1.93
N PRO A 261 -2.11 13.60 2.10
CA PRO A 261 -0.94 13.75 1.22
C PRO A 261 -0.13 12.48 0.96
N GLU A 262 -0.02 11.56 1.91
CA GLU A 262 0.73 10.31 1.73
C GLU A 262 0.13 9.36 0.66
N HIS A 263 -1.16 9.50 0.34
CA HIS A 263 -1.80 8.70 -0.70
C HIS A 263 -1.52 9.25 -2.11
N ALA A 264 -1.12 10.53 -2.22
CA ALA A 264 -1.00 11.23 -3.49
C ALA A 264 0.01 10.54 -4.43
N LEU A 265 1.12 10.05 -3.90
CA LEU A 265 2.13 9.35 -4.70
C LEU A 265 1.56 8.06 -5.32
N GLY A 266 0.89 7.23 -4.52
CA GLY A 266 0.28 5.99 -5.01
C GLY A 266 -0.78 6.25 -6.07
N VAL A 267 -1.70 7.19 -5.81
CA VAL A 267 -2.75 7.59 -6.76
C VAL A 267 -2.15 8.13 -8.06
N TYR A 268 -1.13 8.99 -7.98
CA TYR A 268 -0.41 9.51 -9.14
C TYR A 268 0.21 8.39 -9.98
N GLN A 269 0.87 7.43 -9.35
CA GLN A 269 1.51 6.31 -10.04
C GLN A 269 0.48 5.39 -10.71
N ALA A 270 -0.62 5.09 -10.02
CA ALA A 270 -1.70 4.27 -10.57
C ALA A 270 -2.37 4.94 -11.78
N LEU A 271 -2.67 6.24 -11.71
CA LEU A 271 -3.19 7.02 -12.84
C LEU A 271 -2.23 7.05 -14.02
N ARG A 272 -0.92 7.20 -13.77
CA ARG A 272 0.11 7.15 -14.81
C ARG A 272 0.15 5.80 -15.54
N ASN A 273 -0.22 4.72 -14.85
CA ASN A 273 -0.32 3.38 -15.42
C ASN A 273 -1.72 3.06 -15.98
N GLY A 274 -2.57 4.08 -16.17
CA GLY A 274 -3.87 3.94 -16.82
C GLY A 274 -4.99 3.42 -15.93
N ILE A 275 -4.80 3.39 -14.60
CA ILE A 275 -5.82 2.94 -13.65
C ILE A 275 -6.75 4.12 -13.32
N PRO A 276 -8.05 4.05 -13.65
CA PRO A 276 -9.00 5.12 -13.37
C PRO A 276 -9.33 5.20 -11.87
N PHE A 277 -9.59 6.42 -11.37
CA PHE A 277 -9.94 6.67 -9.97
C PHE A 277 -11.32 7.31 -9.80
N VAL A 278 -12.06 6.86 -8.80
CA VAL A 278 -13.24 7.52 -8.24
C VAL A 278 -12.84 8.20 -6.92
N VAL A 279 -13.14 9.48 -6.77
CA VAL A 279 -12.81 10.23 -5.55
C VAL A 279 -14.08 10.52 -4.76
N ILE A 280 -14.07 10.16 -3.47
CA ILE A 280 -15.14 10.42 -2.52
C ILE A 280 -14.66 11.48 -1.53
N ALA A 281 -15.07 12.72 -1.77
CA ALA A 281 -14.76 13.87 -0.91
C ALA A 281 -15.67 13.89 0.33
N LEU A 282 -15.11 14.33 1.47
CA LEU A 282 -15.90 14.67 2.67
C LEU A 282 -16.29 16.14 2.57
N SER A 283 -17.56 16.46 2.82
CA SER A 283 -18.05 17.84 2.78
C SER A 283 -17.33 18.81 3.73
N PHE A 284 -16.69 18.32 4.79
CA PHE A 284 -15.85 19.11 5.72
C PHE A 284 -14.36 19.10 5.40
N ALA A 285 -13.89 18.25 4.47
CA ALA A 285 -12.47 18.16 4.09
C ALA A 285 -12.06 19.18 3.02
N LEU A 286 -13.00 19.89 2.41
CA LEU A 286 -12.71 20.88 1.38
C LEU A 286 -11.82 22.03 1.90
N ASP A 287 -12.10 22.56 3.10
CA ASP A 287 -11.30 23.64 3.71
C ASP A 287 -9.91 23.20 4.19
N LEU A 288 -9.76 21.95 4.68
CA LEU A 288 -8.46 21.41 5.12
C LEU A 288 -7.61 20.99 3.92
N GLN A 289 -8.23 20.46 2.86
CA GLN A 289 -7.56 20.03 1.65
C GLN A 289 -6.96 21.19 0.85
N THR A 290 -7.54 22.39 0.85
CA THR A 290 -6.95 23.54 0.13
C THR A 290 -5.51 23.79 0.60
N LYS A 291 -5.25 23.82 1.91
CA LYS A 291 -3.91 24.06 2.46
C LYS A 291 -2.94 22.89 2.25
N GLU A 292 -3.39 21.66 2.49
CA GLU A 292 -2.52 20.47 2.38
C GLU A 292 -2.21 20.06 0.93
N MET A 293 -3.16 20.28 0.01
CA MET A 293 -2.99 19.97 -1.41
C MET A 293 -2.30 21.09 -2.19
N THR A 294 -2.15 22.29 -1.61
CA THR A 294 -1.49 23.44 -2.26
C THR A 294 -0.13 23.08 -2.88
N PRO A 295 0.80 22.37 -2.20
CA PRO A 295 2.08 21.98 -2.80
C PRO A 295 1.91 21.06 -4.01
N PHE A 296 0.94 20.14 -3.97
CA PHE A 296 0.69 19.20 -5.05
C PHE A 296 0.04 19.88 -6.27
N VAL A 297 -0.93 20.77 -6.04
CA VAL A 297 -1.58 21.57 -7.10
C VAL A 297 -0.56 22.51 -7.76
N LYS A 298 0.32 23.16 -6.98
CA LYS A 298 1.46 23.94 -7.52
C LYS A 298 2.36 23.09 -8.40
N SER A 299 2.75 21.90 -7.95
CA SER A 299 3.56 20.96 -8.72
C SER A 299 2.87 20.54 -10.03
N CYS A 300 1.55 20.33 -10.01
CA CYS A 300 0.76 20.02 -11.20
C CYS A 300 0.74 21.18 -12.20
N LEU A 301 0.58 22.42 -11.73
CA LEU A 301 0.62 23.63 -12.57
C LEU A 301 2.00 23.81 -13.21
N LEU A 302 3.09 23.70 -12.43
CA LEU A 302 4.46 23.86 -12.90
C LEU A 302 4.94 22.75 -13.86
N LYS A 303 4.27 21.60 -13.87
CA LYS A 303 4.61 20.44 -14.72
C LYS A 303 3.57 20.20 -15.82
N ASP A 304 2.67 21.16 -16.03
CA ASP A 304 1.59 21.13 -17.01
C ASP A 304 0.76 19.82 -16.97
N LYS A 305 0.38 19.42 -15.75
CA LYS A 305 -0.40 18.20 -15.48
C LYS A 305 -1.89 18.51 -15.43
N VAL A 306 -2.42 19.01 -16.55
CA VAL A 306 -3.81 19.52 -16.69
C VAL A 306 -4.88 18.51 -16.28
N HIS A 307 -4.66 17.21 -16.53
CA HIS A 307 -5.62 16.17 -16.11
C HIS A 307 -5.84 16.12 -14.60
N PHE A 308 -4.78 16.30 -13.79
CA PHE A 308 -4.91 16.32 -12.34
C PHE A 308 -5.65 17.57 -11.85
N LEU A 309 -5.38 18.72 -12.48
CA LEU A 309 -6.07 19.98 -12.17
C LEU A 309 -7.57 19.88 -12.44
N ARG A 310 -7.95 19.24 -13.55
CA ARG A 310 -9.35 18.96 -13.87
C ARG A 310 -9.98 18.03 -12.83
N THR A 311 -9.31 16.93 -12.49
CA THR A 311 -9.78 16.04 -11.43
C THR A 311 -9.97 16.78 -10.10
N PHE A 312 -9.05 17.67 -9.72
CA PHE A 312 -9.18 18.46 -8.50
C PHE A 312 -10.39 19.40 -8.54
N ALA A 313 -10.59 20.10 -9.64
CA ALA A 313 -11.77 20.95 -9.81
C ALA A 313 -13.08 20.14 -9.74
N ASP A 314 -13.12 18.97 -10.39
CA ASP A 314 -14.29 18.09 -10.43
C ASP A 314 -14.65 17.50 -9.06
N VAL A 315 -13.65 17.27 -8.18
CA VAL A 315 -13.86 16.81 -6.79
C VAL A 315 -14.13 17.95 -5.81
N GLY A 316 -14.25 19.18 -6.32
CA GLY A 316 -14.65 20.36 -5.57
C GLY A 316 -13.50 21.22 -5.03
N PHE A 317 -12.24 20.98 -5.42
CA PHE A 317 -11.12 21.81 -4.99
C PHE A 317 -11.35 23.28 -5.38
N ASN A 318 -11.35 24.17 -4.39
CA ASN A 318 -11.66 25.57 -4.60
C ASN A 318 -10.44 26.32 -5.17
N MET A 319 -10.37 26.38 -6.50
CA MET A 319 -9.27 27.04 -7.21
C MET A 319 -9.20 28.55 -6.90
N HIS A 320 -10.31 29.19 -6.52
CA HIS A 320 -10.32 30.60 -6.09
C HIS A 320 -9.65 30.81 -4.74
N GLU A 321 -9.80 29.86 -3.82
CA GLU A 321 -9.15 29.91 -2.51
C GLU A 321 -7.64 29.63 -2.62
N PHE A 322 -7.24 28.74 -3.54
CA PHE A 322 -5.84 28.47 -3.85
C PHE A 322 -5.11 29.67 -4.48
N ALA A 323 -5.77 30.41 -5.38
CA ALA A 323 -5.21 31.50 -6.18
C ALA A 323 -4.98 32.80 -5.38
N THR A 324 -4.32 32.70 -4.22
CA THR A 324 -3.87 33.85 -3.43
C THR A 324 -2.75 34.60 -4.15
N THR A 325 -2.59 35.91 -3.89
CA THR A 325 -1.52 36.73 -4.46
C THR A 325 -0.15 36.08 -4.27
N LYS A 326 0.14 35.55 -3.07
CA LYS A 326 1.37 34.83 -2.76
C LYS A 326 1.58 33.59 -3.63
N ALA A 327 0.53 32.78 -3.83
CA ALA A 327 0.63 31.57 -4.65
C ALA A 327 0.88 31.90 -6.12
N VAL A 328 0.27 32.96 -6.64
CA VAL A 328 0.49 33.45 -8.01
C VAL A 328 1.92 33.97 -8.16
N GLU A 329 2.38 34.83 -7.25
CA GLU A 329 3.75 35.36 -7.26
C GLU A 329 4.80 34.25 -7.23
N GLU A 330 4.63 33.22 -6.40
CA GLU A 330 5.52 32.07 -6.35
C GLU A 330 5.54 31.28 -7.66
N LEU A 331 4.39 31.04 -8.29
CA LEU A 331 4.31 30.32 -9.58
C LEU A 331 5.02 31.08 -10.70
N TYR A 332 4.82 32.40 -10.78
CA TYR A 332 5.50 33.26 -11.75
C TYR A 332 7.02 33.37 -11.47
N SER A 333 7.43 33.39 -10.21
CA SER A 333 8.84 33.45 -9.81
C SER A 333 9.61 32.17 -10.17
N VAL A 334 8.98 31.01 -10.01
CA VAL A 334 9.58 29.72 -10.40
C VAL A 334 9.71 29.61 -11.92
N GLU A 335 8.71 30.05 -12.67
CA GLU A 335 8.73 30.00 -14.14
C GLU A 335 9.78 30.98 -14.72
N THR A 336 9.90 32.18 -14.14
CA THR A 336 10.95 33.14 -14.52
C THR A 336 12.36 32.62 -14.24
N GLN A 337 12.59 31.95 -13.11
CA GLN A 337 13.88 31.30 -12.83
C GLN A 337 14.18 30.14 -13.80
N ARG A 338 13.15 29.38 -14.21
CA ARG A 338 13.27 28.29 -15.19
C ARG A 338 13.68 28.82 -16.57
N ASN A 339 13.09 29.94 -16.99
CA ASN A 339 13.39 30.60 -18.26
C ASN A 339 14.76 31.29 -18.26
N VAL A 340 15.27 31.72 -17.10
CA VAL A 340 16.63 32.28 -16.98
C VAL A 340 17.71 31.20 -17.03
N MET A 341 17.42 29.96 -16.61
CA MET A 341 18.38 28.85 -16.63
C MET A 341 18.40 28.03 -17.94
N LEU A 342 17.49 28.29 -18.88
CA LEU A 342 17.51 27.71 -20.22
C LEU A 342 17.73 28.82 -21.25
N PRO A 343 18.98 29.19 -21.58
CA PRO A 343 19.21 30.03 -22.74
C PRO A 343 18.79 29.27 -24.00
N GLU A 344 18.05 29.97 -24.86
CA GLU A 344 17.63 29.51 -26.18
C GLU A 344 18.82 29.00 -26.99
N HIS A 345 18.96 27.68 -27.11
CA HIS A 345 19.73 27.09 -28.20
C HIS A 345 18.84 26.98 -29.43
N HIS A 346 18.67 28.12 -30.12
CA HIS A 346 18.26 28.13 -31.52
C HIS A 346 19.29 28.88 -32.37
N GLY A 347 20.18 28.06 -32.95
CA GLY A 347 20.71 28.14 -34.32
C GLY A 347 21.09 29.49 -34.91
N LEU A 348 22.40 29.67 -35.10
CA LEU A 348 22.98 29.91 -36.42
C LEU A 348 24.06 28.84 -36.69
#